data_AF-A0A2A4B9U1-F1
#
_entry.id   AF-A0A2A4B9U1-F1
#
_cell.length_a   1.000
_cell.length_b   1.000
_cell.length_c   1.000
_cell.angle_alpha   90.00
_cell.angle_beta   90.00
_cell.angle_gamma   90.00
#
_symmetry.space_group_name_H-M   'P 1'
#
loop_
_entity.id
_entity.type
_entity.pdbx_description
1 polymer ?
#
loop_
_entity_poly.entity_id
_entity_poly.type
_entity_poly.pdbx_seq_one_letter_code
_entity_poly.pdbx_strand_id
1 'polypeptide(L)'
;MTDRIIQPGATKVKTSKTRFGSVTVRAPAPSEALVQHSVNASTQALERVTERLAKAGVRLSVKKNVPLYWLESDNPDVMIRKLNGKVERGSFVDGVFKAIG
;
A
#
# COMPACT_ATOMS: atom_id res chain seq x y z
N MET A 1 23.55 -13.16 10.03
CA MET A 1 24.28 -11.91 9.68
C MET A 1 23.54 -10.71 10.29
N THR A 2 23.47 -10.62 11.62
CA THR A 2 22.60 -9.66 12.34
C THR A 2 23.38 -8.72 13.27
N ASP A 3 24.71 -8.89 13.38
CA ASP A 3 25.53 -8.26 14.42
C ASP A 3 26.04 -6.83 14.09
N ARG A 4 25.55 -6.18 13.04
CA ARG A 4 26.08 -4.87 12.60
C ARG A 4 25.24 -3.66 13.02
N ILE A 5 24.14 -3.83 13.74
CA ILE A 5 23.16 -2.74 13.98
C ILE A 5 23.52 -1.88 15.21
N ILE A 6 24.41 -2.32 16.10
CA ILE A 6 24.69 -1.60 17.35
C ILE A 6 26.20 -1.39 17.53
N GLN A 7 26.79 -0.50 16.73
CA GLN A 7 28.12 0.06 17.02
C GLN A 7 27.97 1.54 17.45
N PRO A 8 28.42 1.91 18.66
CA PRO A 8 28.38 3.30 19.12
C PRO A 8 29.45 4.11 18.35
N GLY A 9 29.00 4.93 17.41
CA GLY A 9 29.85 5.72 16.51
C GLY A 9 29.28 5.89 15.09
N ALA A 10 28.28 5.08 14.72
CA ALA A 10 27.65 5.16 13.40
C ALA A 10 26.56 6.24 13.33
N THR A 11 26.52 6.95 12.20
CA THR A 11 25.53 7.97 11.82
C THR A 11 24.10 7.50 12.12
N LYS A 12 23.28 8.33 12.79
CA LYS A 12 21.88 7.99 13.12
C LYS A 12 21.13 7.53 11.87
N VAL A 13 20.87 6.24 11.76
CA VAL A 13 20.10 5.67 10.65
C VAL A 13 18.62 5.99 10.90
N LYS A 14 17.99 6.73 9.99
CA LYS A 14 16.54 6.98 10.04
C LYS A 14 15.85 5.61 10.07
N THR A 15 15.07 5.37 11.11
CA THR A 15 14.35 4.10 11.29
C THR A 15 12.90 4.32 10.90
N SER A 16 12.37 3.46 10.03
CA SER A 16 10.96 3.42 9.66
C SER A 16 10.21 2.43 10.54
N LYS A 17 8.96 2.75 10.88
CA LYS A 17 8.07 1.91 11.68
C LYS A 17 6.80 1.68 10.88
N THR A 18 6.45 0.43 10.62
CA THR A 18 5.25 0.04 9.88
C THR A 18 4.51 -1.06 10.62
N ARG A 19 3.18 -0.99 10.61
CA ARG A 19 2.30 -1.98 11.23
C ARG A 19 1.78 -2.95 10.17
N PHE A 20 1.90 -4.24 10.43
CA PHE A 20 1.32 -5.31 9.62
C PHE A 20 0.42 -6.17 10.53
N GLY A 21 -0.89 -5.95 10.45
CA GLY A 21 -1.84 -6.58 11.37
C GLY A 21 -1.59 -6.17 12.83
N SER A 22 -1.30 -7.14 13.70
CA SER A 22 -0.93 -6.91 15.11
C SER A 22 0.56 -6.62 15.32
N VAL A 23 1.40 -6.84 14.30
CA VAL A 23 2.86 -6.74 14.42
C VAL A 23 3.32 -5.35 14.01
N THR A 24 4.22 -4.77 14.80
CA THR A 24 4.94 -3.56 14.41
C THR A 24 6.37 -3.91 14.06
N VAL A 25 6.76 -3.65 12.81
CA VAL A 25 8.13 -3.81 12.32
C VAL A 25 8.85 -2.47 12.43
N ARG A 26 10.09 -2.48 12.93
CA ARG A 26 11.02 -1.36 12.89
C ARG A 26 12.25 -1.79 12.12
N ALA A 27 12.60 -1.02 11.09
CA ALA A 27 13.76 -1.30 10.27
C ALA A 27 14.42 0.01 9.81
N PRO A 28 15.71 0.00 9.46
CA PRO A 28 16.33 1.10 8.73
C PRO A 28 15.47 1.54 7.56
N ALA A 29 15.31 2.85 7.40
CA ALA A 29 14.66 3.39 6.22
C ALA A 29 15.49 2.99 4.98
N PRO A 30 14.83 2.51 3.90
CA PRO A 30 15.52 2.19 2.67
C PRO A 30 16.19 3.43 2.09
N SER A 31 17.29 3.24 1.35
CA SER A 31 17.91 4.33 0.62
C SER A 31 16.98 4.85 -0.49
N GLU A 32 17.10 6.13 -0.85
CA GLU A 32 16.30 6.72 -1.93
C GLU A 32 16.47 5.97 -3.25
N ALA A 33 17.70 5.52 -3.55
CA ALA A 33 17.98 4.70 -4.72
C ALA A 33 17.21 3.37 -4.73
N LEU A 34 17.10 2.70 -3.57
CA LEU A 34 16.34 1.47 -3.45
C LEU A 34 14.83 1.71 -3.58
N VAL A 35 14.34 2.81 -3.03
CA VAL A 35 12.93 3.23 -3.20
C VAL A 35 12.64 3.47 -4.67
N GLN A 36 13.46 4.27 -5.35
CA GLN A 36 13.26 4.58 -6.77
C GLN A 36 13.33 3.33 -7.66
N HIS A 37 14.29 2.44 -7.40
CA HIS A 37 14.38 1.16 -8.10
C HIS A 37 13.10 0.33 -7.92
N SER A 38 12.59 0.24 -6.68
CA SER A 38 11.37 -0.51 -6.37
C SER A 38 10.14 0.07 -7.07
N VAL A 39 10.02 1.41 -7.06
CA VAL A 39 8.96 2.13 -7.79
C VAL A 39 9.04 1.79 -9.28
N ASN A 40 10.21 1.99 -9.92
CA ASN A 40 10.39 1.73 -11.35
C ASN A 40 10.06 0.28 -11.73
N ALA A 41 10.54 -0.70 -10.96
CA ALA A 41 10.27 -2.11 -11.21
C ALA A 41 8.78 -2.44 -11.09
N SER A 42 8.09 -1.88 -10.09
CA SER A 42 6.65 -2.05 -9.91
C SER A 42 5.84 -1.40 -11.04
N THR A 43 6.24 -0.21 -11.50
CA THR A 43 5.61 0.50 -12.63
C THR A 43 5.75 -0.31 -13.92
N GLN A 44 6.95 -0.79 -14.26
CA GLN A 44 7.16 -1.61 -15.45
C GLN A 44 6.40 -2.94 -15.43
N ALA A 45 6.21 -3.53 -14.24
CA ALA A 45 5.36 -4.71 -14.10
C ALA A 45 3.89 -4.37 -14.35
N LEU A 46 3.43 -3.22 -13.85
CA LEU A 46 2.05 -2.76 -14.03
C LEU A 46 1.75 -2.40 -15.48
N GLU A 47 2.64 -1.71 -16.18
CA GLU A 47 2.49 -1.36 -17.61
C GLU A 47 2.17 -2.58 -18.48
N ARG A 48 2.93 -3.67 -18.30
CA ARG A 48 2.72 -4.94 -19.01
C ARG A 48 1.34 -5.55 -18.77
N VAL A 49 0.77 -5.34 -17.59
CA VAL A 49 -0.58 -5.84 -17.25
C VAL A 49 -1.64 -4.90 -17.82
N THR A 50 -1.43 -3.59 -17.75
CA THR A 50 -2.35 -2.58 -18.28
C THR A 50 -2.59 -2.77 -19.77
N GLU A 51 -1.54 -2.98 -20.57
CA GLU A 51 -1.67 -3.24 -22.02
C GLU A 51 -2.54 -4.46 -22.32
N ARG A 52 -2.38 -5.54 -21.54
CA ARG A 52 -3.18 -6.77 -21.70
C ARG A 52 -4.63 -6.55 -21.30
N LEU A 53 -4.88 -5.75 -20.27
CA LEU A 53 -6.23 -5.45 -19.79
C LEU A 53 -6.96 -4.43 -20.68
N ALA A 54 -6.24 -3.56 -21.38
CA ALA A 54 -6.79 -2.57 -22.31
C ALA A 54 -7.21 -3.17 -23.67
N LYS A 55 -6.81 -4.41 -23.96
CA LYS A 55 -7.14 -5.09 -25.23
C LYS A 55 -8.66 -5.30 -25.36
N ALA A 56 -9.20 -4.96 -26.53
CA ALA A 56 -10.61 -5.19 -26.86
C ALA A 56 -11.00 -6.66 -26.64
N GLY A 57 -12.12 -6.89 -25.95
CA GLY A 57 -12.60 -8.21 -25.56
C GLY A 57 -12.23 -8.65 -24.14
N VAL A 58 -11.31 -7.96 -23.46
CA VAL A 58 -11.02 -8.20 -22.03
C VAL A 58 -12.03 -7.43 -21.18
N ARG A 59 -12.79 -8.15 -20.34
CA ARG A 59 -13.80 -7.57 -19.45
C ARG A 59 -13.34 -7.62 -18.00
N LEU A 60 -12.96 -6.47 -17.44
CA LEU A 60 -12.75 -6.31 -16.00
C LEU A 60 -14.11 -6.18 -15.31
N SER A 61 -14.66 -7.30 -14.86
CA SER A 61 -15.88 -7.32 -14.05
C SER A 61 -15.55 -6.97 -12.61
N VAL A 62 -16.11 -5.87 -12.13
CA VAL A 62 -16.27 -5.68 -10.68
C VAL A 62 -17.30 -6.73 -10.23
N LYS A 63 -16.86 -7.67 -9.40
CA LYS A 63 -17.76 -8.70 -8.86
C LYS A 63 -18.80 -8.05 -7.94
N LYS A 64 -20.06 -8.42 -8.12
CA LYS A 64 -21.14 -8.02 -7.21
C LYS A 64 -20.78 -8.46 -5.78
N ASN A 65 -21.06 -7.61 -4.80
CA ASN A 65 -20.75 -7.82 -3.38
C ASN A 65 -19.26 -7.92 -3.04
N VAL A 66 -18.34 -7.56 -3.94
CA VAL A 66 -16.91 -7.45 -3.62
C VAL A 66 -16.55 -5.97 -3.44
N PRO A 67 -16.13 -5.55 -2.23
CA PRO A 67 -15.74 -4.17 -1.98
C PRO A 67 -14.38 -3.88 -2.61
N LEU A 68 -14.27 -2.70 -3.22
CA LEU A 68 -13.00 -2.12 -3.65
C LEU A 68 -12.56 -1.06 -2.64
N TYR A 69 -11.27 -1.02 -2.33
CA TYR A 69 -10.68 -0.10 -1.37
C TYR A 69 -9.53 0.67 -1.99
N TRP A 70 -9.40 1.95 -1.64
CA TRP A 70 -8.26 2.78 -1.97
C TRP A 70 -8.09 3.87 -0.91
N LEU A 71 -6.90 4.43 -0.80
CA LEU A 71 -6.65 5.58 0.07
C LEU A 71 -7.14 6.85 -0.61
N GLU A 72 -7.62 7.80 0.18
CA GLU A 72 -7.92 9.13 -0.32
C GLU A 72 -6.61 9.86 -0.63
N SER A 73 -6.54 10.47 -1.82
CA SER A 73 -5.32 11.13 -2.29
C SER A 73 -4.87 12.28 -1.39
N ASP A 74 -5.83 13.03 -0.84
CA ASP A 74 -5.55 14.23 -0.02
C ASP A 74 -5.29 13.88 1.44
N ASN A 75 -5.82 12.75 1.92
CA ASN A 75 -5.65 12.30 3.28
C ASN A 75 -5.46 10.76 3.33
N PRO A 76 -4.21 10.27 3.42
CA PRO A 76 -3.93 8.83 3.38
C PRO A 76 -4.41 8.07 4.63
N ASP A 77 -4.82 8.77 5.69
CA ASP A 77 -5.45 8.14 6.87
C ASP A 77 -6.94 7.81 6.61
N VAL A 78 -7.53 8.35 5.54
CA VAL A 78 -8.90 8.08 5.12
C VAL A 78 -8.88 7.07 3.99
N MET A 79 -9.69 6.03 4.14
CA MET A 79 -9.85 4.99 3.13
C MET A 79 -11.25 5.09 2.52
N ILE A 80 -11.33 4.93 1.20
CA ILE A 80 -12.57 4.94 0.44
C ILE A 80 -12.94 3.49 0.11
N ARG A 81 -14.19 3.10 0.40
CA ARG A 81 -14.79 1.83 0.01
C ARG A 81 -15.83 2.07 -1.07
N LYS A 82 -15.75 1.32 -2.18
CA LYS A 82 -16.85 1.20 -3.14
C LYS A 82 -17.40 -0.21 -3.15
N LEU A 83 -18.68 -0.33 -2.82
CA LEU A 83 -19.40 -1.61 -2.78
C LEU A 83 -20.78 -1.42 -3.42
N ASN A 84 -21.08 -2.19 -4.46
CA ASN A 84 -22.38 -2.15 -5.15
C ASN A 84 -22.81 -0.73 -5.56
N GLY A 85 -21.87 0.10 -6.01
CA GLY A 85 -22.12 1.49 -6.41
C GLY A 85 -22.14 2.49 -5.27
N LYS A 86 -22.24 2.06 -4.01
CA LYS A 86 -22.13 2.93 -2.84
C LYS A 86 -20.65 3.23 -2.56
N VAL A 87 -20.32 4.52 -2.44
CA VAL A 87 -18.99 5.02 -2.06
C VAL A 87 -19.06 5.56 -0.64
N GLU A 88 -18.17 5.10 0.23
CA GLU A 88 -18.12 5.47 1.64
C GLU A 88 -16.68 5.76 2.06
N ARG A 89 -16.49 6.79 2.89
CA ARG A 89 -15.21 7.08 3.55
C ARG A 89 -15.15 6.34 4.89
N GLY A 90 -13.97 5.97 5.34
CA GLY A 90 -13.85 5.22 6.58
C GLY A 90 -12.44 4.73 6.89
N SER A 91 -12.36 3.83 7.86
CA SER A 91 -11.11 3.17 8.26
C SER A 91 -11.38 1.73 8.69
N PHE A 92 -10.33 0.92 8.77
CA PHE A 92 -10.42 -0.41 9.37
C PHE A 92 -10.22 -0.31 10.88
N VAL A 93 -11.24 -0.70 11.64
CA VAL A 93 -11.17 -0.86 13.09
C VAL A 93 -11.37 -2.34 13.39
N ASP A 94 -10.37 -2.97 14.01
CA ASP A 94 -10.36 -4.40 14.33
C ASP A 94 -10.68 -5.32 13.14
N GLY A 95 -10.15 -4.97 11.97
CA GLY A 95 -10.35 -5.74 10.73
C GLY A 95 -11.71 -5.53 10.06
N VAL A 96 -12.58 -4.70 10.63
CA VAL A 96 -13.88 -4.35 10.06
C VAL A 96 -13.86 -2.91 9.54
N PHE A 97 -14.29 -2.72 8.29
CA PHE A 97 -14.44 -1.38 7.75
C PHE A 97 -15.58 -0.64 8.46
N LYS A 98 -15.25 0.51 9.06
CA LYS A 98 -16.19 1.42 9.69
C LYS A 98 -16.28 2.67 8.84
N ALA A 99 -17.48 2.95 8.33
CA ALA A 99 -17.73 4.19 7.62
C ALA A 99 -17.66 5.35 8.61
N ILE A 100 -16.91 6.38 8.24
CA ILE A 100 -16.89 7.69 8.90
C ILE A 100 -17.74 8.53 7.96
N GLY A 101 -18.94 8.91 8.42
CA GLY A 101 -19.96 9.57 7.60
C GLY A 101 -19.41 10.75 6.79
#